data_AF-A0A7J4EI71-F1
#
_entry.id   AF-A0A7J4EI71-F1
#
_cell.length_a   1.000
_cell.length_b   1.000
_cell.length_c   1.000
_cell.angle_alpha   90.00
_cell.angle_beta   90.00
_cell.angle_gamma   90.00
#
_symmetry.space_group_name_H-M   'P 1'
#
loop_
_entity.id
_entity.type
_entity.pdbx_description
1 polymer ?
#
loop_
_entity_poly.entity_id
_entity_poly.type
_entity_poly.pdbx_seq_one_letter_code
_entity_poly.pdbx_strand_id
1 'polypeptide(L)' 'TAFIKTLVNKGVDVDLQTACSLEISYFASSFSTEDQKEGVTAFLEKRKPVFRGK' A
#
# COMPACT_ATOMS: atom_id res chain seq x y z
N THR A 1 6.79 -1.26 -3.21
CA THR A 1 7.17 -2.13 -2.05
C THR A 1 7.69 -1.38 -0.83
N ALA A 2 8.03 -0.09 -0.91
CA ALA A 2 8.59 0.66 0.22
C ALA A 2 7.59 0.91 1.37
N PHE A 3 6.33 1.21 1.07
CA PHE A 3 5.32 1.54 2.09
C PHE A 3 5.04 0.38 3.06
N ILE A 4 4.72 -0.82 2.54
CA ILE A 4 4.43 -1.99 3.38
C ILE A 4 5.66 -2.43 4.17
N LYS A 5 6.84 -2.43 3.55
CA LYS A 5 8.08 -2.80 4.26
C LYS A 5 8.38 -1.82 5.40
N THR A 6 8.16 -0.53 5.18
CA THR A 6 8.36 0.50 6.20
C THR A 6 7.34 0.38 7.34
N LEU A 7 6.09 0.10 6.99
CA LEU A 7 5.02 -0.16 7.95
C LEU A 7 5.36 -1.36 8.85
N VAL A 8 5.74 -2.51 8.28
CA VAL A 8 6.08 -3.72 9.06
C VAL A 8 7.26 -3.45 10.00
N ASN A 9 8.30 -2.77 9.50
CA ASN A 9 9.45 -2.40 10.32
C ASN A 9 9.11 -1.41 11.43
N LYS A 10 8.10 -0.54 11.25
CA LYS A 10 7.67 0.40 12.30
C LYS A 10 6.62 -0.18 13.23
N GLY A 11 5.80 -1.11 12.72
CA GLY A 11 4.71 -1.76 13.44
C GLY A 11 5.20 -2.73 14.51
N VAL A 12 6.40 -3.29 14.35
CA VAL A 12 6.98 -4.22 15.33
C VAL A 12 7.36 -3.55 16.66
N ASP A 13 7.67 -2.25 16.64
CA ASP A 13 8.13 -1.48 17.80
C ASP A 13 7.00 -0.71 18.52
N VAL A 14 5.74 -0.88 18.09
CA VAL A 14 4.59 -0.15 18.65
C VAL A 14 3.49 -1.12 19.11
N ASP A 15 2.58 -0.63 19.95
CA ASP A 15 1.41 -1.40 20.34
C ASP A 15 0.45 -1.63 19.16
N LEU A 16 -0.41 -2.64 19.29
CA LEU A 16 -1.32 -3.06 18.22
C LEU A 16 -2.25 -1.94 17.74
N GLN A 17 -2.72 -1.07 18.64
CA GLN A 17 -3.65 0.00 18.28
C GLN A 17 -2.94 1.07 17.43
N THR A 18 -1.71 1.40 17.81
CA THR A 18 -0.85 2.30 17.03
C THR A 18 -0.45 1.68 15.69
N ALA A 19 -0.10 0.38 15.67
CA ALA A 19 0.20 -0.35 14.44
C ALA A 19 -0.98 -0.32 13.45
N CYS A 20 -2.20 -0.61 13.91
CA CYS A 20 -3.39 -0.52 13.05
C CYS A 20 -3.67 0.89 12.53
N SER A 21 -3.43 1.92 13.35
CA SER A 21 -3.59 3.32 12.91
C SER A 21 -2.55 3.71 11.85
N LEU A 22 -1.32 3.21 11.99
CA LEU A 22 -0.27 3.34 10.98
C LEU A 22 -0.64 2.58 9.71
N GLU A 23 -1.17 1.35 9.81
CA GLU A 23 -1.63 0.56 8.68
C GLU A 23 -2.62 1.33 7.80
N ILE A 24 -3.64 1.91 8.42
CA ILE A 24 -4.65 2.72 7.71
C ILE A 24 -3.99 3.89 6.97
N SER A 25 -3.04 4.57 7.61
CA SER A 25 -2.36 5.74 7.03
C SER A 25 -1.47 5.37 5.84
N TYR A 26 -0.67 4.30 5.96
CA TYR A 26 0.19 3.81 4.88
C TYR A 26 -0.61 3.20 3.73
N PHE A 27 -1.74 2.55 4.05
CA PHE A 27 -2.67 2.02 3.06
C PHE A 27 -3.34 3.16 2.26
N ALA A 28 -3.86 4.18 2.94
CA ALA A 28 -4.43 5.36 2.30
C ALA A 28 -3.40 6.10 1.42
N SER A 29 -2.15 6.19 1.88
CA SER A 29 -1.06 6.77 1.09
C SER A 29 -0.78 5.96 -0.18
N SER A 30 -0.86 4.63 -0.10
CA SER A 30 -0.71 3.75 -1.25
C SER A 30 -1.84 3.93 -2.28
N PHE A 31 -3.05 4.28 -1.85
CA PHE A 31 -4.19 4.59 -2.74
C PHE A 31 -4.04 5.90 -3.52
N SER A 32 -3.07 6.73 -3.17
CA SER A 32 -2.76 7.96 -3.92
C SER A 32 -1.80 7.72 -5.08
N THR A 33 -1.19 6.53 -5.16
CA THR A 33 -0.20 6.18 -6.20
C THR A 33 -0.87 5.83 -7.54
N GLU A 34 -0.16 6.06 -8.63
CA GLU A 34 -0.62 5.69 -9.97
C GLU A 34 -0.69 4.16 -10.11
N ASP A 35 0.22 3.46 -9.45
CA ASP A 35 0.27 2.00 -9.40
C ASP A 35 -0.97 1.37 -8.78
N GLN A 36 -1.57 2.00 -7.76
CA GLN A 36 -2.81 1.49 -7.17
C GLN A 36 -3.96 1.59 -8.17
N LYS A 37 -4.07 2.70 -8.91
CA LYS A 37 -5.12 2.88 -9.91
C LYS A 37 -4.95 1.89 -11.05
N GLU A 38 -3.73 1.76 -11.57
CA GLU A 38 -3.38 0.79 -12.61
C GLU A 38 -3.66 -0.66 -12.17
N GLY A 39 -3.33 -1.02 -10.92
CA GLY A 39 -3.63 -2.33 -10.36
C GLY A 39 -5.12 -2.65 -10.34
N VAL A 40 -5.95 -1.69 -9.90
CA VAL A 40 -7.41 -1.85 -9.87
C VAL A 40 -7.99 -1.91 -11.28
N THR A 41 -7.57 -1.00 -12.18
CA THR A 41 -8.03 -0.99 -13.57
C THR A 41 -7.64 -2.27 -14.31
N ALA A 42 -6.39 -2.71 -14.19
CA ALA A 42 -5.93 -3.94 -14.81
C ALA A 42 -6.67 -5.18 -14.28
N PHE A 43 -7.01 -5.20 -12.99
CA PHE A 43 -7.82 -6.27 -12.39
C PHE A 43 -9.24 -6.30 -12.98
N LEU A 44 -9.89 -5.15 -13.11
CA LEU A 44 -11.22 -5.03 -13.73
C LEU A 44 -11.19 -5.43 -15.21
N GLU A 45 -10.14 -5.05 -15.93
CA GLU A 45 -9.93 -5.37 -17.35
C GLU A 45 -9.36 -6.78 -17.59
N LYS A 46 -9.10 -7.57 -16.51
CA LYS A 46 -8.50 -8.92 -16.56
C LYS A 46 -7.19 -8.99 -17.36
N ARG A 47 -6.40 -7.93 -17.31
CA ARG A 47 -5.07 -7.85 -17.94
C ARG A 47 -3.97 -7.83 -16.89
N LYS A 48 -2.73 -8.04 -17.31
CA LYS A 48 -1.57 -7.87 -16.42
C LYS A 48 -1.36 -6.38 -16.12
N PRO A 49 -1.27 -5.97 -14.84
CA PRO A 49 -0.95 -4.59 -14.47
C PRO A 49 0.49 -4.24 -14.83
N VAL A 50 0.73 -2.99 -15.21
CA VAL A 50 2.08 -2.44 -15.47
C VAL A 50 2.43 -1.43 -14.39
N PHE A 51 3.02 -1.92 -13.30
CA PHE A 51 3.48 -1.06 -12.21
C PHE A 51 4.74 -0.30 -12.61
N ARG A 52 4.74 1.02 -12.41
CA ARG A 52 5.85 1.93 -12.74
C ARG A 52 6.60 2.45 -11.51
N GLY A 53 6.17 2.07 -10.31
CA GLY A 53 6.79 2.48 -9.05
C GLY A 53 6.48 3.94 -8.67
N LYS A 54 5.32 4.45 -9.08
CA LYS A 54 4.88 5.84 -8.87
C LYS A 54 3.56 5.91 -8.13
#